data_AF-A0A434FGY7-F1
#
_entry.id   AF-A0A434FGY7-F1
#
_cell.length_a   1.000
_cell.length_b   1.000
_cell.length_c   1.000
_cell.angle_alpha   90.00
_cell.angle_beta   90.00
_cell.angle_gamma   90.00
#
_symmetry.space_group_name_H-M   'P 1'
#
loop_
_entity.id
_entity.type
_entity.pdbx_description
1 polymer ?
#
loop_
_entity_poly.entity_id
_entity_poly.type
_entity_poly.pdbx_seq_one_letter_code
_entity_poly.pdbx_strand_id
1 'polypeptide(L)'
;IITAVLFAGGGALVWLGLLGGYRVTSPIVWDGPSNPLIKTVVADGGAWLANFHAHPLLWIVPALGVAAPLLAAAGFRARLEGWTFIASNLGVVTIIATVGLAMFPILLPSSSNPGHSLAVFDASSSRATLRNMLIATVIFMPLILAYTAWVYRVLWGKVGEKSVEKAGSSAY
;
A
#
# COMPACT_ATOMS: atom_id res chain seq x y z
N ILE A 1 9.11 16.49 -2.04
CA ILE A 1 8.77 17.44 -0.96
C ILE A 1 7.26 17.56 -0.78
N ILE A 2 6.49 18.00 -1.79
CA ILE A 2 5.02 18.12 -1.69
C ILE A 2 4.37 16.81 -1.22
N THR A 3 4.78 15.65 -1.76
CA THR A 3 4.28 14.33 -1.32
C THR A 3 4.44 14.10 0.18
N ALA A 4 5.61 14.42 0.75
CA ALA A 4 5.87 14.25 2.18
C ALA A 4 5.01 15.19 3.03
N VAL A 5 4.83 16.43 2.58
CA VAL A 5 3.98 17.43 3.26
C VAL A 5 2.52 17.01 3.23
N LEU A 6 2.01 16.59 2.07
CA LEU A 6 0.62 16.12 1.93
C LEU A 6 0.37 14.86 2.76
N PHE A 7 1.32 13.92 2.75
CA PHE A 7 1.21 12.69 3.54
C PHE A 7 1.24 12.98 5.05
N ALA A 8 2.17 13.81 5.52
CA ALA A 8 2.23 14.25 6.92
C ALA A 8 0.97 15.04 7.33
N GLY A 9 0.48 15.91 6.45
CA GLY A 9 -0.78 16.64 6.65
C GLY A 9 -1.98 15.71 6.77
N GLY A 10 -2.11 14.72 5.87
CA GLY A 10 -3.13 13.68 5.97
C GLY A 10 -3.02 12.89 7.28
N GLY A 11 -1.81 12.52 7.68
CA GLY A 11 -1.55 11.87 8.97
C GLY A 11 -1.98 12.72 10.17
N ALA A 12 -1.73 14.04 10.13
CA ALA A 12 -2.20 14.96 11.16
C ALA A 12 -3.73 15.06 11.20
N LEU A 13 -4.41 15.03 10.05
CA LEU A 13 -5.89 15.01 10.00
C LEU A 13 -6.45 13.72 10.61
N VAL A 14 -5.81 12.56 10.36
CA VAL A 14 -6.16 11.29 11.02
C VAL A 14 -5.93 11.39 12.52
N TRP A 15 -4.81 11.96 12.94
CA TRP A 15 -4.47 12.14 14.36
C TRP A 15 -5.46 13.01 15.11
N LEU A 16 -5.94 14.07 14.47
CA LEU A 16 -6.97 14.95 15.01
C LEU A 16 -8.38 14.33 14.97
N GLY A 17 -8.53 13.13 14.42
CA GLY A 17 -9.82 12.43 14.30
C GLY A 17 -10.77 13.03 13.26
N LEU A 18 -10.31 13.98 12.44
CA LEU A 18 -11.15 14.71 11.47
C LEU A 18 -11.62 13.84 10.30
N LEU A 19 -10.85 12.80 9.97
CA LEU A 19 -11.20 11.82 8.94
C LEU A 19 -12.09 10.69 9.48
N GLY A 20 -12.40 10.71 10.78
CA GLY A 20 -13.16 9.67 11.45
C GLY A 20 -12.43 8.33 11.48
N GLY A 21 -13.20 7.28 11.74
CA GLY A 21 -12.71 5.92 11.67
C GLY A 21 -13.79 4.90 12.00
N TYR A 22 -13.49 3.62 11.80
CA TYR A 22 -14.43 2.54 12.04
C TYR A 22 -13.74 1.43 12.78
N ARG A 23 -14.37 0.92 13.84
CA ARG A 23 -13.83 -0.15 14.67
C ARG A 23 -14.84 -1.29 14.78
N VAL A 24 -14.37 -2.51 14.60
CA VAL A 24 -15.14 -3.73 14.87
C VAL A 24 -15.21 -3.92 16.39
N THR A 25 -16.41 -4.01 16.95
CA THR A 25 -16.66 -4.19 18.39
C THR A 25 -17.01 -5.62 18.78
N SER A 26 -17.49 -6.42 17.83
CA SER A 26 -17.74 -7.85 18.03
C SER A 26 -16.44 -8.67 17.99
N PRO A 27 -16.42 -9.86 18.60
CA PRO A 27 -15.35 -10.84 18.37
C PRO A 27 -15.18 -11.12 16.86
N ILE A 28 -13.94 -11.15 16.39
CA ILE A 28 -13.62 -11.54 15.01
C ILE A 28 -13.65 -13.07 14.94
N VAL A 29 -14.54 -13.62 14.12
CA VAL A 29 -14.65 -15.06 13.85
C VAL A 29 -13.83 -15.38 12.59
N TRP A 30 -12.83 -16.23 12.72
CA TRP A 30 -11.83 -16.50 11.67
C TRP A 30 -12.15 -17.74 10.82
N ASP A 31 -13.01 -18.60 11.34
CA ASP A 31 -13.39 -19.90 10.79
C ASP A 31 -14.88 -19.98 10.41
N GLY A 32 -15.59 -18.85 10.51
CA GLY A 32 -16.98 -18.71 10.15
C GLY A 32 -17.21 -18.53 8.64
N PRO A 33 -18.48 -18.58 8.19
CA PRO A 33 -18.82 -18.23 6.81
C PRO A 33 -18.54 -16.75 6.53
N SER A 34 -18.15 -16.44 5.30
CA SER A 34 -17.98 -15.06 4.82
C SER A 34 -19.33 -14.33 4.82
N ASN A 35 -19.64 -13.64 5.91
CA ASN A 35 -20.87 -12.88 6.06
C ASN A 35 -20.62 -11.55 6.80
N PRO A 36 -20.72 -10.40 6.11
CA PRO A 36 -20.41 -9.10 6.69
C PRO A 36 -21.42 -8.64 7.75
N LEU A 37 -22.60 -9.26 7.84
CA LEU A 37 -23.68 -8.88 8.77
C LEU A 37 -23.52 -9.47 10.18
N ILE A 38 -22.56 -10.39 10.39
CA ILE A 38 -22.34 -11.04 11.69
C ILE A 38 -21.62 -10.08 12.66
N LYS A 39 -20.80 -9.17 12.13
CA LYS A 39 -20.02 -8.25 12.96
C LYS A 39 -20.79 -6.98 13.32
N THR A 40 -20.38 -6.36 14.42
CA THR A 40 -20.80 -5.01 14.78
C THR A 40 -19.64 -4.04 14.59
N VAL A 41 -19.92 -2.91 13.95
CA VAL A 41 -18.93 -1.87 13.65
C VAL A 41 -19.50 -0.53 14.10
N VAL A 42 -18.67 0.27 14.75
CA VAL A 42 -19.00 1.62 15.20
C VAL A 42 -18.05 2.63 14.59
N ALA A 43 -18.55 3.84 14.35
CA ALA A 43 -17.69 4.97 14.00
C ALA A 43 -16.87 5.38 15.24
N ASP A 44 -15.56 5.46 15.08
CA ASP A 44 -14.60 5.82 16.11
C ASP A 44 -13.44 6.59 15.47
N GLY A 45 -13.34 7.88 15.79
CA GLY A 45 -12.34 8.79 15.22
C GLY A 45 -10.89 8.41 15.55
N GLY A 46 -10.65 7.59 16.58
CA GLY A 46 -9.33 7.07 16.93
C GLY A 46 -8.99 5.73 16.30
N ALA A 47 -9.93 5.08 15.59
CA ALA A 47 -9.78 3.70 15.15
C ALA A 47 -8.57 3.47 14.24
N TRP A 48 -8.26 4.42 13.36
CA TRP A 48 -7.18 4.29 12.37
C TRP A 48 -5.79 4.38 12.99
N LEU A 49 -5.68 4.92 14.22
CA LEU A 49 -4.44 4.93 15.00
C LEU A 49 -4.33 3.76 15.97
N ALA A 50 -5.40 3.00 16.20
CA ALA A 50 -5.44 1.94 17.19
C ALA A 50 -4.36 0.88 16.95
N ASN A 51 -4.13 0.48 15.70
CA ASN A 51 -3.11 -0.51 15.35
C ASN A 51 -1.69 -0.02 15.66
N PHE A 52 -1.41 1.26 15.39
CA PHE A 52 -0.10 1.85 15.66
C PHE A 52 0.15 2.03 17.16
N HIS A 53 -0.90 2.28 17.96
CA HIS A 53 -0.80 2.32 19.41
C HIS A 53 -0.63 0.92 20.01
N ALA A 54 -1.34 -0.09 19.48
CA ALA A 54 -1.22 -1.48 19.92
C ALA A 54 0.15 -2.09 19.58
N HIS A 55 0.69 -1.74 18.41
CA HIS A 55 2.00 -2.22 17.94
C HIS A 55 2.90 -1.05 17.53
N PRO A 56 3.68 -0.47 18.47
CA PRO A 56 4.49 0.72 18.20
C PRO A 56 5.52 0.56 17.07
N LEU A 57 5.96 -0.66 16.77
CA LEU A 57 6.85 -0.94 15.63
C LEU A 57 6.23 -0.53 14.28
N LEU A 58 4.90 -0.50 14.16
CA LEU A 58 4.23 -0.11 12.93
C LEU A 58 4.46 1.36 12.58
N TRP A 59 4.84 2.22 13.53
CA TRP A 59 5.17 3.62 13.27
C TRP A 59 6.36 3.83 12.34
N ILE A 60 7.22 2.82 12.18
CA ILE A 60 8.33 2.85 11.22
C ILE A 60 7.79 3.06 9.80
N VAL A 61 6.63 2.49 9.46
CA VAL A 61 6.06 2.54 8.11
C VAL A 61 5.65 3.98 7.72
N PRO A 62 4.80 4.71 8.46
CA PRO A 62 4.50 6.11 8.15
C PRO A 62 5.73 7.01 8.29
N ALA A 63 6.65 6.74 9.21
CA ALA A 63 7.90 7.50 9.30
C ALA A 63 8.72 7.40 8.01
N LEU A 64 8.84 6.19 7.43
CA LEU A 64 9.47 5.99 6.12
C LEU A 64 8.66 6.63 4.98
N GLY A 65 7.32 6.66 5.08
CA GLY A 65 6.44 7.34 4.13
C GLY A 65 6.70 8.85 4.03
N VAL A 66 7.17 9.49 5.10
CA VAL A 66 7.62 10.89 5.09
C VAL A 66 9.09 11.01 4.69
N ALA A 67 9.97 10.16 5.26
CA ALA A 67 11.41 10.26 5.08
C ALA A 67 11.85 9.92 3.65
N ALA A 68 11.30 8.85 3.05
CA ALA A 68 11.76 8.36 1.74
C ALA A 68 11.50 9.37 0.59
N PRO A 69 10.36 10.06 0.49
CA PRO A 69 10.18 11.14 -0.50
C PRO A 69 11.08 12.38 -0.26
N LEU A 70 11.49 12.64 0.99
CA LEU A 70 12.45 13.70 1.30
C LEU A 70 13.87 13.30 0.89
N LEU A 71 14.26 12.05 1.15
CA LEU A 71 15.53 11.48 0.69
C LEU A 71 15.61 11.47 -0.84
N ALA A 72 14.53 11.11 -1.52
CA ALA A 72 14.47 11.21 -2.98
C ALA A 72 14.65 12.67 -3.46
N ALA A 73 14.01 13.65 -2.81
CA ALA A 73 14.19 15.07 -3.14
C ALA A 73 15.63 15.56 -2.94
N ALA A 74 16.32 15.09 -1.89
CA ALA A 74 17.74 15.37 -1.68
C ALA A 74 18.62 14.67 -2.73
N GLY A 75 18.31 13.42 -3.06
CA GLY A 75 19.01 12.62 -4.08
C GLY A 75 18.96 13.24 -5.47
N PHE A 76 17.83 13.85 -5.85
CA PHE A 76 17.71 14.62 -7.10
C PHE A 76 18.68 15.80 -7.15
N ARG A 77 18.88 16.52 -6.04
CA ARG A 77 19.85 17.64 -5.97
C ARG A 77 21.29 17.15 -6.02
N ALA A 78 21.57 16.00 -5.40
CA ALA A 78 22.90 15.39 -5.36
C ALA A 78 23.27 14.58 -6.63
N ARG A 79 22.35 14.48 -7.61
CA ARG A 79 22.50 13.68 -8.85
C ARG A 79 22.80 12.19 -8.59
N LEU A 80 22.27 11.65 -7.49
CA LEU A 80 22.42 10.22 -7.13
C LEU A 80 21.24 9.41 -7.69
N GLU A 81 21.23 9.21 -9.01
CA GLU A 81 20.09 8.68 -9.77
C GLU A 81 19.55 7.34 -9.23
N GLY A 82 20.42 6.37 -8.94
CA GLY A 82 20.01 5.03 -8.47
C GLY A 82 19.37 5.05 -7.07
N TRP A 83 19.98 5.76 -6.11
CA TRP A 83 19.43 5.90 -4.76
C TRP A 83 18.12 6.67 -4.75
N THR A 84 18.00 7.67 -5.61
CA THR A 84 16.78 8.48 -5.75
C THR A 84 15.61 7.64 -6.22
N PHE A 85 15.84 6.73 -7.17
CA PHE A 85 14.81 5.81 -7.67
C PHE A 85 14.31 4.86 -6.56
N ILE A 86 15.23 4.24 -5.81
CA ILE A 86 14.87 3.34 -4.70
C ILE A 86 14.10 4.10 -3.62
N ALA A 87 14.56 5.28 -3.22
CA ALA A 87 13.89 6.11 -2.22
C ALA A 87 12.47 6.52 -2.67
N SER A 88 12.28 6.85 -3.95
CA SER A 88 10.96 7.17 -4.49
C SER A 88 10.01 5.96 -4.42
N ASN A 89 10.45 4.79 -4.87
CA ASN A 89 9.63 3.57 -4.82
C ASN A 89 9.30 3.16 -3.38
N LEU A 90 10.27 3.25 -2.48
CA LEU A 90 10.06 2.97 -1.06
C LEU A 90 9.03 3.94 -0.46
N GLY A 91 9.07 5.21 -0.82
CA GLY A 91 8.06 6.20 -0.41
C GLY A 91 6.65 5.80 -0.84
N VAL A 92 6.47 5.41 -2.10
CA VAL A 92 5.16 4.96 -2.60
C VAL A 92 4.67 3.72 -1.85
N VAL A 93 5.51 2.70 -1.69
CA VAL A 93 5.16 1.47 -0.99
C VAL A 93 4.76 1.73 0.46
N THR A 94 5.53 2.54 1.18
CA THR A 94 5.29 2.83 2.60
C THR A 94 4.06 3.71 2.84
N ILE A 95 3.77 4.66 1.94
CA ILE A 95 2.53 5.44 1.97
C ILE A 95 1.31 4.53 1.81
N ILE A 96 1.31 3.65 0.81
CA ILE A 96 0.20 2.70 0.57
C ILE A 96 0.07 1.71 1.74
N ALA A 97 1.20 1.17 2.23
CA ALA A 97 1.23 0.26 3.35
C ALA A 97 0.68 0.90 4.64
N THR A 98 0.95 2.19 4.88
CA THR A 98 0.41 2.92 6.04
C THR A 98 -1.11 2.91 6.05
N VAL A 99 -1.76 3.14 4.90
CA VAL A 99 -3.22 3.11 4.80
C VAL A 99 -3.76 1.71 5.12
N GLY A 100 -3.14 0.66 4.57
CA GLY A 100 -3.52 -0.72 4.86
C GLY A 100 -3.38 -1.08 6.35
N LEU A 101 -2.29 -0.65 6.98
CA LEU A 101 -2.05 -0.86 8.42
C LEU A 101 -3.02 -0.05 9.30
N ALA A 102 -3.40 1.14 8.87
CA ALA A 102 -4.37 1.97 9.58
C ALA A 102 -5.78 1.39 9.54
N MET A 103 -6.22 0.92 8.36
CA MET A 103 -7.59 0.46 8.14
C MET A 103 -7.85 -0.98 8.60
N PHE A 104 -6.81 -1.81 8.70
CA PHE A 104 -6.95 -3.20 9.12
C PHE A 104 -7.74 -3.31 10.44
N PRO A 105 -8.76 -4.20 10.54
CA PRO A 105 -9.14 -5.25 9.59
C PRO A 105 -10.19 -4.84 8.53
N ILE A 106 -10.67 -3.60 8.53
CA ILE A 106 -11.69 -3.10 7.60
C ILE A 106 -11.03 -2.70 6.29
N LEU A 107 -11.55 -3.19 5.16
CA LEU A 107 -11.06 -2.82 3.82
C LEU A 107 -11.91 -1.72 3.20
N LEU A 108 -13.23 -1.81 3.36
CA LEU A 108 -14.17 -0.84 2.80
C LEU A 108 -15.19 -0.45 3.85
N PRO A 109 -15.00 0.71 4.53
CA PRO A 109 -15.96 1.21 5.49
C PRO A 109 -17.22 1.73 4.80
N SER A 110 -18.37 1.48 5.42
CA SER A 110 -19.66 2.01 4.96
C SER A 110 -20.07 3.20 5.83
N SER A 111 -20.29 4.36 5.20
CA SER A 111 -20.70 5.59 5.88
C SER A 111 -22.20 5.64 6.19
N SER A 112 -23.03 4.99 5.37
CA SER A 112 -24.49 4.97 5.55
C SER A 112 -24.93 3.97 6.60
N ASN A 113 -24.26 2.82 6.68
CA ASN A 113 -24.49 1.80 7.70
C ASN A 113 -23.14 1.17 8.09
N PRO A 114 -22.55 1.56 9.25
CA PRO A 114 -21.26 1.05 9.70
C PRO A 114 -21.21 -0.48 9.75
N GLY A 115 -22.30 -1.16 10.11
CA GLY A 115 -22.39 -2.62 10.18
C GLY A 115 -22.19 -3.34 8.83
N HIS A 116 -22.38 -2.63 7.71
CA HIS A 116 -22.16 -3.17 6.36
C HIS A 116 -20.72 -2.95 5.85
N SER A 117 -19.82 -2.41 6.68
CA SER A 117 -18.41 -2.28 6.31
C SER A 117 -17.83 -3.66 5.94
N LEU A 118 -16.96 -3.77 4.94
CA LEU A 118 -16.34 -5.04 4.56
C LEU A 118 -15.01 -5.20 5.27
N ALA A 119 -14.85 -6.29 6.02
CA ALA A 119 -13.59 -6.63 6.66
C ALA A 119 -12.95 -7.85 5.98
N VAL A 120 -11.64 -7.98 6.13
CA VAL A 120 -10.86 -9.05 5.49
C VAL A 120 -11.36 -10.47 5.86
N PHE A 121 -11.97 -10.62 7.03
CA PHE A 121 -12.42 -11.91 7.57
C PHE A 121 -13.84 -12.30 7.18
N ASP A 122 -14.65 -11.35 6.71
CA ASP A 122 -16.05 -11.60 6.34
C ASP A 122 -16.34 -11.40 4.84
N ALA A 123 -15.41 -10.78 4.11
CA ALA A 123 -15.51 -10.53 2.68
C ALA A 123 -14.47 -11.32 1.86
N SER A 124 -14.03 -12.48 2.35
CA SER A 124 -13.08 -13.36 1.64
C SER A 124 -13.78 -14.47 0.85
N SER A 125 -13.15 -14.93 -0.23
CA SER A 125 -13.59 -16.13 -0.97
C SER A 125 -13.54 -17.41 -0.13
N SER A 126 -14.15 -18.48 -0.63
CA SER A 126 -14.08 -19.80 0.01
C SER A 126 -12.63 -20.28 0.23
N ARG A 127 -12.41 -21.10 1.26
CA ARG A 127 -11.08 -21.67 1.58
C ARG A 127 -10.45 -22.39 0.38
N ALA A 128 -11.25 -23.11 -0.41
CA ALA A 128 -10.76 -23.82 -1.59
C ALA A 128 -10.28 -22.84 -2.68
N THR A 129 -11.06 -21.79 -2.95
CA THR A 129 -10.69 -20.74 -3.93
C THR A 129 -9.46 -19.98 -3.48
N LEU A 130 -9.39 -19.56 -2.21
CA LEU A 130 -8.25 -18.82 -1.66
C LEU A 130 -6.98 -19.65 -1.70
N ARG A 131 -7.06 -20.95 -1.37
CA ARG A 131 -5.93 -21.88 -1.50
C ARG A 131 -5.44 -21.98 -2.95
N ASN A 132 -6.35 -22.14 -3.91
CA ASN A 132 -5.98 -22.27 -5.31
C ASN A 132 -5.32 -20.98 -5.85
N MET A 133 -5.85 -19.80 -5.47
CA MET A 133 -5.28 -18.51 -5.84
C MET A 133 -3.92 -18.26 -5.17
N LEU A 134 -3.73 -18.71 -3.94
CA LEU A 134 -2.43 -18.65 -3.26
C LEU A 134 -1.39 -19.50 -4.00
N ILE A 135 -1.73 -20.74 -4.37
CA ILE A 135 -0.84 -21.63 -5.15
C ILE A 135 -0.48 -20.98 -6.49
N ALA A 136 -1.48 -20.45 -7.20
CA ALA A 136 -1.24 -19.74 -8.46
C ALA A 136 -0.31 -18.53 -8.26
N THR A 137 -0.55 -17.71 -7.23
CA THR A 137 0.26 -16.52 -6.93
C THR A 137 1.71 -16.91 -6.60
N VAL A 138 1.93 -17.95 -5.79
CA VAL A 138 3.27 -18.43 -5.41
C VAL A 138 4.07 -18.92 -6.62
N ILE A 139 3.42 -19.43 -7.67
CA ILE A 139 4.08 -19.90 -8.88
C ILE A 139 4.26 -18.77 -9.90
N PHE A 140 3.17 -18.09 -10.26
CA PHE A 140 3.18 -17.13 -11.36
C PHE A 140 3.79 -15.78 -10.97
N MET A 141 3.65 -15.33 -9.72
CA MET A 141 4.17 -14.03 -9.31
C MET A 141 5.71 -13.99 -9.36
N PRO A 142 6.46 -14.98 -8.83
CA PRO A 142 7.91 -15.01 -9.02
C PRO A 142 8.33 -15.14 -10.48
N LEU A 143 7.61 -15.93 -11.28
CA LEU A 143 7.90 -16.09 -12.71
C LEU A 143 7.74 -14.78 -13.47
N ILE A 144 6.66 -14.04 -13.22
CA ILE A 144 6.41 -12.73 -13.82
C ILE A 144 7.53 -11.75 -13.42
N LEU A 145 7.92 -11.69 -12.14
CA LEU A 145 9.01 -10.81 -11.70
C LEU A 145 10.34 -11.18 -12.35
N ALA A 146 10.65 -12.47 -12.47
CA ALA A 146 11.88 -12.92 -13.12
C ALA A 146 11.92 -12.52 -14.60
N TYR A 147 10.81 -12.71 -15.32
CA TYR A 147 10.69 -12.30 -16.71
C TYR A 147 10.79 -10.77 -16.85
N THR A 148 10.05 -10.01 -16.04
CA THR A 148 10.11 -8.55 -16.06
C THR A 148 11.52 -8.06 -15.75
N ALA A 149 12.19 -8.58 -14.71
CA ALA A 149 13.57 -8.23 -14.38
C ALA A 149 14.55 -8.56 -15.52
N TRP A 150 14.35 -9.70 -16.20
CA TRP A 150 15.13 -10.05 -17.39
C TRP A 150 14.90 -9.05 -18.53
N VAL A 151 13.66 -8.65 -18.82
CA VAL A 151 13.36 -7.63 -19.85
C VAL A 151 14.03 -6.30 -19.50
N TYR A 152 13.95 -5.83 -18.25
CA TYR A 152 14.64 -4.62 -17.80
C TYR A 152 16.16 -4.73 -17.96
N ARG A 153 16.72 -5.92 -17.75
CA ARG A 153 18.16 -6.19 -17.96
C ARG A 153 18.53 -6.18 -19.45
N VAL A 154 17.69 -6.73 -20.33
CA VAL A 154 17.93 -6.77 -21.77
C VAL A 154 17.85 -5.37 -22.39
N LEU A 155 16.89 -4.56 -21.95
CA LEU A 155 16.70 -3.18 -22.40
C LEU A 155 17.61 -2.18 -21.66
N TRP A 156 18.59 -2.67 -20.89
CA TRP A 156 19.44 -1.82 -20.09
C TRP A 156 20.40 -1.00 -20.95
N GLY A 157 20.19 0.32 -20.97
CA GLY A 157 21.05 1.24 -21.70
C GLY A 157 20.51 2.66 -21.66
N LYS A 158 21.40 3.65 -21.83
CA LYS A 158 20.97 5.04 -21.99
C LYS A 158 20.45 5.24 -23.41
N VAL A 159 19.21 5.67 -23.55
CA VAL A 159 18.67 6.10 -24.84
C VAL A 159 19.09 7.54 -25.07
N GLY A 160 19.90 7.78 -26.10
CA GLY A 160 20.32 9.12 -26.53
C GLY A 160 19.79 9.44 -27.92
N GLU A 161 19.93 10.70 -28.33
CA GLU A 161 19.47 11.21 -29.63
C GLU A 161 19.96 10.36 -30.81
N LYS A 162 21.26 10.03 -30.83
CA LYS A 162 21.87 9.14 -31.85
C LYS A 162 21.29 7.72 -31.88
N SER A 163 20.82 7.22 -30.73
CA SER A 163 20.18 5.90 -30.65
C SER A 163 18.80 5.92 -31.28
N VAL A 164 18.08 7.04 -31.15
CA VAL A 164 16.75 7.25 -31.74
C VAL A 164 16.86 7.50 -33.25
N GLU A 165 17.79 8.35 -33.68
CA GLU A 165 18.04 8.61 -35.11
C GLU A 165 18.42 7.33 -35.87
N LYS A 166 19.24 6.46 -35.26
CA LYS A 166 19.64 5.18 -35.85
C LYS A 166 18.48 4.17 -35.91
N ALA A 167 17.55 4.20 -34.96
CA ALA A 167 16.41 3.29 -34.92
C ALA A 167 15.28 3.70 -35.89
N GLY A 168 15.19 4.99 -36.24
CA GLY A 168 14.24 5.50 -37.23
C GLY A 168 12.78 5.16 -36.88
N SER A 169 12.04 4.53 -37.80
CA SER A 169 10.64 4.17 -37.60
C SER A 169 10.40 3.00 -36.64
N SER A 170 11.45 2.29 -36.21
CA SER A 170 11.37 1.16 -35.27
C SER A 170 11.55 1.56 -33.80
N ALA A 171 11.66 2.86 -33.52
CA ALA A 171 11.84 3.39 -32.18
C ALA A 171 10.54 3.48 -31.34
N TYR A 172 9.38 3.30 -31.98
CA TYR A 172 8.03 3.35 -31.39
C TYR A 172 7.30 2.03 -31.65
#